data_AF-A0A1Q2MB07-F1
#
_entry.id   AF-A0A1Q2MB07-F1
#
_cell.length_a   1.000
_cell.length_b   1.000
_cell.length_c   1.000
_cell.angle_alpha   90.00
_cell.angle_beta   90.00
_cell.angle_gamma   90.00
#
_symmetry.space_group_name_H-M   'P 1'
#
loop_
_entity.id
_entity.type
_entity.pdbx_description
1 polymer ?
#
loop_
_entity_poly.entity_id
_entity_poly.type
_entity_poly.pdbx_seq_one_letter_code
_entity_poly.pdbx_strand_id
1 'polypeptide(L)'
;MKTKIYIITLLAVLAAGISHAELVGMWNFSEGTGENTYSEVGDFTLQRGTSQSDWANPLWYEDGLSGYCFLFENDKGESENDRDFLTPLDGVDVSAVITPEFTIDAWVKLNSLPVGFSSNDPYYLVWAGDMENVTSNNYFIRMDQSGLRYASFIGGFYYDDNGTPTYNRFIHTTRLEPGLWYRLVFSYDPSLPGGNAKLWVNGELYSEDSNLVPITDGYTTPWFVLGAARQSGSQYRSFDGLIDQFRFYDHAVQDLSELDEGDCNYPGTERNTADINGDCIVNMLDFSSIAQSWLMNTDPTNVE
;
A
#
# COMPACT_ATOMS: atom_id res chain seq x y z
N MET A 1 11.29 31.08 62.38
CA MET A 1 11.61 31.14 60.93
C MET A 1 11.02 29.91 60.27
N LYS A 2 10.06 30.07 59.35
CA LYS A 2 9.46 28.96 58.59
C LYS A 2 10.06 28.96 57.20
N THR A 3 10.92 27.99 56.91
CA THR A 3 11.54 27.80 55.59
C THR A 3 10.51 27.20 54.66
N LYS A 4 10.05 27.97 53.67
CA LYS A 4 9.19 27.47 52.59
C LYS A 4 10.09 26.81 51.54
N ILE A 5 10.00 25.50 51.43
CA ILE A 5 10.61 24.72 50.35
C ILE A 5 9.68 24.85 49.14
N TYR A 6 10.13 25.55 48.10
CA TYR A 6 9.44 25.60 46.82
C TYR A 6 9.84 24.35 46.03
N ILE A 7 8.93 23.40 45.91
CA ILE A 7 9.06 22.26 44.99
C ILE A 7 8.84 22.82 43.59
N ILE A 8 9.91 22.98 42.83
CA ILE A 8 9.86 23.28 41.40
C ILE A 8 9.65 21.93 40.71
N THR A 9 8.41 21.63 40.34
CA THR A 9 8.09 20.49 39.49
C THR A 9 8.54 20.84 38.07
N LEU A 10 9.69 20.31 37.65
CA LEU A 10 10.18 20.42 36.28
C LEU A 10 9.30 19.52 35.41
N LEU A 11 8.32 20.10 34.71
CA LEU A 11 7.59 19.41 33.65
C LEU A 11 8.56 19.27 32.47
N ALA A 12 9.27 18.14 32.40
CA ALA A 12 9.90 17.72 31.17
C ALA A 12 8.79 17.30 30.21
N VAL A 13 8.38 18.22 29.33
CA VAL A 13 7.60 17.85 28.14
C VAL A 13 8.58 17.09 27.27
N LEU A 14 8.57 15.76 27.38
CA LEU A 14 9.11 14.89 26.36
C LEU A 14 8.29 15.20 25.10
N ALA A 15 8.87 15.96 24.19
CA ALA A 15 8.41 15.98 22.82
C ALA A 15 8.65 14.56 22.30
N ALA A 16 7.64 13.70 22.44
CA ALA A 16 7.56 12.52 21.62
C ALA A 16 7.53 13.04 20.18
N GLY A 17 8.65 12.91 19.47
CA GLY A 17 8.66 13.16 18.05
C GLY A 17 7.63 12.22 17.45
N ILE A 18 6.56 12.78 16.90
CA ILE A 18 5.66 12.02 16.05
C ILE A 18 6.50 11.74 14.80
N SER A 19 7.09 10.54 14.71
CA SER A 19 7.60 10.06 13.43
C SER A 19 6.38 9.96 12.53
N HIS A 20 6.34 10.80 11.51
CA HIS A 20 5.36 10.62 10.45
C HIS A 20 5.89 9.49 9.58
N ALA A 21 4.99 8.66 9.07
CA ALA A 21 5.37 7.62 8.13
C ALA A 21 6.06 8.26 6.92
N GLU A 22 7.32 7.88 6.63
CA GLU A 22 8.01 8.43 5.47
C GLU A 22 7.51 7.69 4.24
N LEU A 23 6.96 8.46 3.30
CA LEU A 23 6.49 7.93 2.02
C LEU A 23 7.71 7.57 1.17
N VAL A 24 7.92 6.28 0.95
CA VAL A 24 9.04 5.75 0.15
C VAL A 24 8.73 5.82 -1.34
N GLY A 25 7.47 5.58 -1.70
CA GLY A 25 7.03 5.50 -3.09
C GLY A 25 5.54 5.75 -3.25
N MET A 26 5.16 6.45 -4.32
CA MET A 26 3.78 6.74 -4.72
C MET A 26 3.65 6.70 -6.25
N TRP A 27 2.79 5.82 -6.75
CA TRP A 27 2.50 5.64 -8.16
C TRP A 27 1.03 5.91 -8.45
N ASN A 28 0.79 7.03 -9.12
CA ASN A 28 -0.53 7.45 -9.59
C ASN A 28 -0.78 7.05 -11.05
N PHE A 29 0.21 6.41 -11.68
CA PHE A 29 0.14 5.87 -13.03
C PHE A 29 -0.30 6.92 -14.08
N SER A 30 0.06 8.19 -13.89
CA SER A 30 -0.43 9.29 -14.73
C SER A 30 0.20 9.32 -16.14
N GLU A 31 1.20 8.48 -16.41
CA GLU A 31 1.92 8.44 -17.68
C GLU A 31 1.07 7.88 -18.83
N GLY A 32 0.23 6.87 -18.56
CA GLY A 32 -0.68 6.27 -19.53
C GLY A 32 -0.03 5.55 -20.72
N THR A 33 1.30 5.46 -20.76
CA THR A 33 2.05 4.82 -21.85
C THR A 33 3.48 4.46 -21.45
N GLY A 34 4.14 3.65 -22.27
CA GLY A 34 5.52 3.22 -22.06
C GLY A 34 5.67 1.98 -21.19
N GLU A 35 6.92 1.59 -20.92
CA GLU A 35 7.27 0.38 -20.18
C GLU A 35 7.55 0.61 -18.69
N ASN A 36 7.77 1.86 -18.29
CA ASN A 36 8.09 2.22 -16.91
C ASN A 36 7.01 3.12 -16.34
N THR A 37 6.80 3.03 -15.04
CA THR A 37 6.04 3.98 -14.23
C THR A 37 6.93 4.52 -13.13
N TYR A 38 6.86 5.83 -12.97
CA TYR A 38 7.72 6.60 -12.09
C TYR A 38 6.97 6.91 -10.81
N SER A 39 7.67 6.75 -9.69
CA SER A 39 7.14 7.22 -8.43
C SER A 39 7.14 8.75 -8.41
N GLU A 40 6.07 9.37 -7.94
CA GLU A 40 6.00 10.81 -7.69
C GLU A 40 6.81 11.23 -6.46
N VAL A 41 7.09 10.27 -5.56
CA VAL A 41 7.88 10.45 -4.34
C VAL A 41 8.93 9.36 -4.24
N GLY A 42 10.20 9.71 -4.01
CA GLY A 42 11.30 8.75 -3.98
C GLY A 42 11.79 8.32 -5.37
N ASP A 43 12.95 7.65 -5.41
CA ASP A 43 13.67 7.30 -6.65
C ASP A 43 13.35 5.88 -7.16
N PHE A 44 12.20 5.32 -6.75
CA PHE A 44 11.81 3.94 -7.08
C PHE A 44 11.00 3.91 -8.39
N THR A 45 11.54 3.30 -9.45
CA THR A 45 10.83 3.12 -10.74
C THR A 45 10.41 1.68 -10.89
N LEU A 46 9.16 1.46 -11.30
CA LEU A 46 8.66 0.13 -11.65
C LEU A 46 8.58 -0.01 -13.18
N GLN A 47 8.90 -1.20 -13.66
CA GLN A 47 8.82 -1.62 -15.04
C GLN A 47 7.71 -2.68 -15.17
N ARG A 48 6.97 -2.60 -16.28
CA ARG A 48 6.03 -3.64 -16.73
C ARG A 48 6.79 -4.89 -17.15
N GLY A 49 6.39 -6.03 -16.59
CA GLY A 49 6.93 -7.35 -16.90
C GLY A 49 8.45 -7.46 -16.77
N THR A 50 9.02 -8.47 -17.40
CA THR A 50 10.47 -8.50 -17.67
C THR A 50 10.65 -8.14 -19.13
N SER A 51 11.55 -7.19 -19.41
CA SER A 51 11.85 -6.60 -20.74
C SER A 51 12.13 -7.58 -21.91
N GLN A 52 12.01 -8.89 -21.69
CA GLN A 52 12.31 -9.96 -22.64
C GLN A 52 11.10 -10.43 -23.46
N SER A 53 9.85 -10.07 -23.09
CA SER A 53 8.67 -10.35 -23.91
C SER A 53 7.44 -9.54 -23.52
N ASP A 54 6.67 -9.04 -24.49
CA ASP A 54 5.44 -8.23 -24.30
C ASP A 54 4.28 -8.96 -23.57
N TRP A 55 4.45 -10.23 -23.24
CA TRP A 55 3.39 -11.15 -22.77
C TRP A 55 3.18 -11.16 -21.25
N ALA A 56 3.93 -10.36 -20.50
CA ALA A 56 3.86 -10.27 -19.03
C ALA A 56 3.65 -8.82 -18.54
N ASN A 57 3.05 -7.98 -19.39
CA ASN A 57 2.99 -6.54 -19.20
C ASN A 57 1.56 -6.09 -18.88
N PRO A 58 1.27 -5.62 -17.66
CA PRO A 58 -0.03 -5.04 -17.38
C PRO A 58 -0.28 -3.86 -18.31
N LEU A 59 -1.51 -3.75 -18.79
CA LEU A 59 -1.92 -2.75 -19.77
C LEU A 59 -2.22 -1.43 -19.07
N TRP A 60 -1.82 -0.31 -19.69
CA TRP A 60 -2.34 0.99 -19.31
C TRP A 60 -3.84 1.03 -19.60
N TYR A 61 -4.63 1.49 -18.62
CA TYR A 61 -6.08 1.52 -18.70
C TYR A 61 -6.61 2.90 -18.32
N GLU A 62 -7.54 3.46 -19.10
CA GLU A 62 -8.01 4.86 -18.98
C GLU A 62 -9.10 5.09 -17.92
N ASP A 63 -9.57 4.03 -17.24
CA ASP A 63 -10.63 4.09 -16.22
C ASP A 63 -10.07 3.96 -14.79
N GLY A 64 -8.93 4.60 -14.54
CA GLY A 64 -8.36 4.79 -13.20
C GLY A 64 -9.13 5.83 -12.40
N LEU A 65 -8.85 5.90 -11.10
CA LEU A 65 -9.43 6.87 -10.17
C LEU A 65 -9.02 8.30 -10.49
N SER A 66 -7.76 8.47 -10.92
CA SER A 66 -7.11 9.75 -11.20
C SER A 66 -6.67 9.90 -12.65
N GLY A 67 -7.22 9.08 -13.56
CA GLY A 67 -6.81 9.03 -14.96
C GLY A 67 -6.45 7.60 -15.37
N TYR A 68 -5.17 7.37 -15.64
CA TYR A 68 -4.68 6.06 -16.03
C TYR A 68 -4.42 5.16 -14.80
N CYS A 69 -4.55 3.86 -14.99
CA CYS A 69 -4.17 2.82 -14.02
C CYS A 69 -3.60 1.59 -14.75
N PHE A 70 -3.23 0.54 -14.02
CA PHE A 70 -2.79 -0.72 -14.62
C PHE A 70 -3.85 -1.79 -14.57
N LEU A 71 -4.15 -2.37 -15.73
CA LEU A 71 -4.94 -3.60 -15.90
C LEU A 71 -4.01 -4.80 -15.92
N PHE A 72 -4.17 -5.67 -14.93
CA PHE A 72 -3.55 -6.99 -14.85
C PHE A 72 -4.58 -8.01 -15.27
N GLU A 73 -4.24 -8.83 -16.26
CA GLU A 73 -5.06 -9.93 -16.74
C GLU A 73 -4.45 -11.24 -16.24
N ASN A 74 -5.17 -11.95 -15.37
CA ASN A 74 -4.80 -13.32 -15.02
C ASN A 74 -5.26 -14.26 -16.14
N ASP A 75 -4.40 -14.33 -17.15
CA ASP A 75 -4.30 -15.34 -18.20
C ASP A 75 -5.61 -15.78 -18.91
N LYS A 76 -5.69 -15.37 -20.18
CA LYS A 76 -6.66 -15.76 -21.20
C LYS A 76 -6.36 -17.15 -21.82
N GLY A 77 -5.75 -18.07 -21.08
CA GLY A 77 -5.49 -19.45 -21.52
C GLY A 77 -4.12 -19.69 -22.17
N GLU A 78 -3.13 -18.89 -21.80
CA GLU A 78 -1.72 -18.98 -22.16
C GLU A 78 -0.92 -19.78 -21.11
N SER A 79 0.41 -19.76 -21.21
CA SER A 79 1.26 -20.63 -20.39
C SER A 79 1.48 -20.04 -19.00
N GLU A 80 1.86 -20.86 -18.02
CA GLU A 80 2.11 -20.41 -16.64
C GLU A 80 3.14 -19.26 -16.50
N ASN A 81 3.86 -18.91 -17.56
CA ASN A 81 4.85 -17.82 -17.59
C ASN A 81 4.30 -16.47 -18.08
N ASP A 82 3.04 -16.41 -18.53
CA ASP A 82 2.43 -15.24 -19.16
C ASP A 82 1.56 -14.49 -18.14
N ARG A 83 2.22 -13.75 -17.24
CA ARG A 83 1.56 -13.09 -16.10
C ARG A 83 1.92 -11.62 -16.04
N ASP A 84 0.91 -10.79 -15.88
CA ASP A 84 1.09 -9.36 -15.71
C ASP A 84 1.65 -9.05 -14.33
N PHE A 85 2.75 -8.31 -14.30
CA PHE A 85 3.29 -7.74 -13.08
C PHE A 85 4.06 -6.44 -13.33
N LEU A 86 4.28 -5.68 -12.26
CA LEU A 86 5.27 -4.62 -12.21
C LEU A 86 6.41 -5.03 -11.28
N THR A 87 7.65 -4.70 -11.67
CA THR A 87 8.86 -4.99 -10.89
C THR A 87 9.81 -3.81 -10.96
N PRO A 88 10.70 -3.60 -9.96
CA PRO A 88 11.80 -2.65 -10.11
C PRO A 88 12.69 -2.99 -11.30
N LEU A 89 13.34 -1.97 -11.87
CA LEU A 89 14.34 -2.18 -12.93
C LEU A 89 15.50 -3.05 -12.44
N ASP A 90 16.09 -3.84 -13.36
CA ASP A 90 17.24 -4.69 -13.04
C ASP A 90 18.37 -3.91 -12.36
N GLY A 91 18.81 -4.39 -11.20
CA GLY A 91 19.89 -3.79 -10.42
C GLY A 91 19.49 -2.60 -9.54
N VAL A 92 18.21 -2.23 -9.49
CA VAL A 92 17.69 -1.27 -8.50
C VAL A 92 17.73 -1.90 -7.11
N ASP A 93 18.19 -1.13 -6.13
CA ASP A 93 18.13 -1.51 -4.73
C ASP A 93 16.70 -1.39 -4.20
N VAL A 94 16.15 -2.50 -3.72
CA VAL A 94 14.80 -2.59 -3.17
C VAL A 94 14.79 -2.66 -1.64
N SER A 95 15.93 -2.42 -0.98
CA SER A 95 16.04 -2.46 0.48
C SER A 95 15.07 -1.50 1.19
N ALA A 96 14.72 -0.38 0.56
CA ALA A 96 13.76 0.59 1.09
C ALA A 96 12.32 0.04 1.24
N VAL A 97 11.98 -1.05 0.55
CA VAL A 97 10.68 -1.73 0.70
C VAL A 97 10.79 -3.04 1.48
N ILE A 98 11.97 -3.38 2.01
CA ILE A 98 12.23 -4.56 2.83
C ILE A 98 12.55 -4.09 4.26
N THR A 99 11.51 -3.65 4.96
CA THR A 99 11.61 -2.96 6.25
C THR A 99 10.96 -3.78 7.37
N PRO A 100 11.37 -3.58 8.65
CA PRO A 100 10.79 -4.31 9.78
C PRO A 100 9.36 -3.88 10.07
N GLU A 101 9.03 -2.64 9.72
CA GLU A 101 7.70 -2.05 9.80
C GLU A 101 7.37 -1.36 8.47
N PHE A 102 6.10 -1.35 8.08
CA PHE A 102 5.70 -0.76 6.81
C PHE A 102 4.20 -0.49 6.75
N THR A 103 3.80 0.32 5.77
CA THR A 103 2.43 0.44 5.31
C THR A 103 2.36 0.38 3.79
N ILE A 104 1.41 -0.37 3.26
CA ILE A 104 1.02 -0.35 1.85
C ILE A 104 -0.39 0.23 1.77
N ASP A 105 -0.61 1.17 0.86
CA ASP A 105 -1.93 1.73 0.53
C ASP A 105 -2.13 1.63 -0.99
N ALA A 106 -3.24 1.05 -1.41
CA ALA A 106 -3.51 0.81 -2.83
C ALA A 106 -5.01 0.81 -3.10
N TRP A 107 -5.38 1.29 -4.28
CA TRP A 107 -6.72 1.07 -4.80
C TRP A 107 -6.74 -0.10 -5.77
N VAL A 108 -7.75 -0.95 -5.65
CA VAL A 108 -7.91 -2.11 -6.51
C VAL A 108 -9.36 -2.30 -6.97
N LYS A 109 -9.53 -2.78 -8.21
CA LYS A 109 -10.84 -3.17 -8.75
C LYS A 109 -10.73 -4.50 -9.48
N LEU A 110 -11.43 -5.51 -8.97
CA LEU A 110 -11.33 -6.87 -9.51
C LEU A 110 -12.11 -7.01 -10.81
N ASN A 111 -11.53 -7.66 -11.81
CA ASN A 111 -12.30 -8.06 -13.01
C ASN A 111 -13.10 -9.33 -12.73
N SER A 112 -12.49 -10.26 -12.02
CA SER A 112 -13.11 -11.52 -11.65
C SER A 112 -12.69 -11.97 -10.26
N LEU A 113 -13.51 -12.84 -9.67
CA LEU A 113 -13.07 -13.57 -8.49
C LEU A 113 -12.20 -14.74 -8.95
N PRO A 114 -11.18 -15.10 -8.15
CA PRO A 114 -10.42 -16.29 -8.40
C PRO A 114 -11.36 -17.53 -8.53
N VAL A 115 -11.36 -18.22 -9.68
CA VAL A 115 -12.09 -19.49 -9.92
C VAL A 115 -11.19 -20.73 -9.68
N GLY A 116 -11.70 -21.71 -8.91
CA GLY A 116 -11.14 -23.08 -8.83
C GLY A 116 -9.98 -23.30 -7.84
N PHE A 117 -10.09 -22.82 -6.59
CA PHE A 117 -8.92 -22.61 -5.73
C PHE A 117 -8.78 -23.49 -4.47
N SER A 118 -7.50 -23.63 -4.07
CA SER A 118 -7.03 -24.02 -2.74
C SER A 118 -6.21 -22.86 -2.15
N SER A 119 -6.00 -22.83 -0.83
CA SER A 119 -5.17 -21.81 -0.14
C SER A 119 -3.73 -21.67 -0.64
N ASN A 120 -3.30 -22.57 -1.54
CA ASN A 120 -1.96 -22.65 -2.10
C ASN A 120 -1.81 -21.91 -3.43
N ASP A 121 -2.89 -21.34 -3.95
CA ASP A 121 -2.89 -20.64 -5.22
C ASP A 121 -3.78 -19.39 -5.06
N PRO A 122 -3.27 -18.26 -4.59
CA PRO A 122 -4.05 -17.03 -4.43
C PRO A 122 -3.71 -16.00 -5.52
N TYR A 123 -4.52 -14.95 -5.66
CA TYR A 123 -4.13 -13.78 -6.46
C TYR A 123 -3.28 -12.84 -5.62
N TYR A 124 -2.04 -12.60 -6.05
CA TYR A 124 -1.12 -11.71 -5.36
C TYR A 124 -1.26 -10.28 -5.87
N LEU A 125 -1.45 -9.34 -4.95
CA LEU A 125 -1.48 -7.91 -5.25
C LEU A 125 -0.08 -7.32 -5.11
N VAL A 126 0.59 -7.65 -4.00
CA VAL A 126 1.93 -7.17 -3.67
C VAL A 126 2.70 -8.33 -3.10
N TRP A 127 3.97 -8.45 -3.47
CA TRP A 127 4.90 -9.40 -2.89
C TRP A 127 6.28 -8.78 -2.77
N ALA A 128 6.94 -9.01 -1.64
CA ALA A 128 8.33 -8.63 -1.42
C ALA A 128 9.07 -9.76 -0.69
N GLY A 129 10.29 -10.06 -1.11
CA GLY A 129 11.06 -11.18 -0.55
C GLY A 129 12.35 -11.48 -1.30
N ASP A 130 12.89 -12.69 -1.12
CA ASP A 130 14.05 -13.18 -1.87
C ASP A 130 13.60 -13.97 -3.11
N MET A 131 14.04 -13.57 -4.29
CA MET A 131 13.73 -14.31 -5.52
C MET A 131 14.34 -15.74 -5.51
N GLU A 132 15.52 -15.90 -4.91
CA GLU A 132 16.26 -17.17 -4.92
C GLU A 132 15.93 -18.06 -3.71
N ASN A 133 15.35 -17.50 -2.65
CA ASN A 133 14.99 -18.23 -1.44
C ASN A 133 13.52 -18.08 -1.08
N VAL A 134 12.74 -19.07 -1.51
CA VAL A 134 11.28 -19.11 -1.43
C VAL A 134 10.73 -19.20 0.00
N THR A 135 11.57 -19.60 0.95
CA THR A 135 11.21 -19.58 2.39
C THR A 135 11.44 -18.22 3.03
N SER A 136 12.06 -17.29 2.31
CA SER A 136 12.39 -15.93 2.73
C SER A 136 11.47 -14.92 2.06
N ASN A 137 10.16 -15.16 2.02
CA ASN A 137 9.23 -14.10 1.64
C ASN A 137 9.19 -13.08 2.79
N ASN A 138 9.28 -11.78 2.50
CA ASN A 138 9.17 -10.78 3.55
C ASN A 138 7.71 -10.55 3.91
N TYR A 139 6.93 -10.15 2.91
CA TYR A 139 5.49 -9.95 3.04
C TYR A 139 4.78 -10.09 1.70
N PHE A 140 3.46 -10.31 1.77
CA PHE A 140 2.60 -10.18 0.60
C PHE A 140 1.18 -9.81 0.99
N ILE A 141 0.51 -9.07 0.10
CA ILE A 141 -0.94 -8.85 0.12
C ILE A 141 -1.53 -9.73 -0.97
N ARG A 142 -2.52 -10.54 -0.60
CA ARG A 142 -3.16 -11.45 -1.55
C ARG A 142 -4.66 -11.57 -1.32
N MET A 143 -5.36 -12.00 -2.36
CA MET A 143 -6.74 -12.47 -2.27
C MET A 143 -6.80 -13.98 -2.14
N ASP A 144 -7.46 -14.43 -1.08
CA ASP A 144 -7.69 -15.84 -0.79
C ASP A 144 -9.19 -16.12 -0.69
N GLN A 145 -9.64 -17.30 -1.11
CA GLN A 145 -10.98 -17.78 -0.78
C GLN A 145 -10.86 -18.75 0.40
N SER A 146 -11.16 -18.27 1.60
CA SER A 146 -11.21 -19.16 2.76
C SER A 146 -12.38 -20.13 2.62
N GLY A 147 -12.18 -21.39 3.01
CA GLY A 147 -13.09 -22.53 2.81
C GLY A 147 -14.49 -22.42 3.44
N LEU A 148 -14.89 -21.23 3.88
CA LEU A 148 -16.17 -20.94 4.51
C LEU A 148 -17.22 -20.26 3.62
N ARG A 149 -16.99 -19.95 2.32
CA ARG A 149 -18.01 -19.64 1.26
C ARG A 149 -17.48 -18.69 0.17
N TYR A 150 -16.63 -19.15 -0.78
CA TYR A 150 -16.39 -18.44 -2.06
C TYR A 150 -16.19 -16.90 -1.99
N ALA A 151 -15.64 -16.39 -0.89
CA ALA A 151 -15.50 -14.97 -0.65
C ALA A 151 -14.02 -14.64 -0.78
N SER A 152 -13.68 -13.70 -1.66
CA SER A 152 -12.32 -13.19 -1.75
C SER A 152 -12.05 -12.31 -0.54
N PHE A 153 -11.05 -12.70 0.24
CA PHE A 153 -10.56 -11.98 1.38
C PHE A 153 -9.17 -11.46 1.10
N ILE A 154 -8.86 -10.26 1.59
CA ILE A 154 -7.48 -9.77 1.59
C ILE A 154 -6.76 -10.34 2.81
N GLY A 155 -5.60 -10.93 2.59
CA GLY A 155 -4.71 -11.35 3.64
C GLY A 155 -3.31 -10.81 3.41
N GLY A 156 -2.72 -10.27 4.48
CA GLY A 156 -1.30 -10.02 4.53
C GLY A 156 -0.57 -11.17 5.24
N PHE A 157 0.69 -11.34 4.88
CA PHE A 157 1.54 -12.42 5.36
C PHE A 157 2.93 -11.89 5.57
N TYR A 158 3.68 -12.57 6.43
CA TYR A 158 5.07 -12.28 6.72
C TYR A 158 5.73 -13.53 7.30
N TYR A 159 7.04 -13.69 7.12
CA TYR A 159 7.81 -14.87 7.53
C TYR A 159 8.83 -14.45 8.58
N ASP A 160 9.15 -15.35 9.52
CA ASP A 160 10.27 -15.19 10.45
C ASP A 160 11.42 -16.16 10.16
N ASP A 161 12.61 -15.79 10.62
CA ASP A 161 13.88 -16.54 10.48
C ASP A 161 13.93 -17.91 11.17
N ASN A 162 12.82 -18.39 11.74
CA ASN A 162 12.81 -19.61 12.55
C ASN A 162 12.90 -20.92 11.75
N GLY A 163 13.33 -20.86 10.48
CA GLY A 163 13.65 -22.03 9.64
C GLY A 163 12.45 -22.91 9.27
N THR A 164 11.23 -22.50 9.64
CA THR A 164 9.98 -23.12 9.21
C THR A 164 9.01 -22.00 8.83
N PRO A 165 8.48 -21.96 7.59
CA PRO A 165 7.52 -20.94 7.20
C PRO A 165 6.23 -21.11 8.02
N THR A 166 6.13 -20.36 9.11
CA THR A 166 4.90 -20.22 9.89
C THR A 166 4.02 -19.19 9.21
N TYR A 167 3.09 -19.66 8.37
CA TYR A 167 2.15 -18.78 7.68
C TYR A 167 1.16 -18.18 8.68
N ASN A 168 1.38 -16.96 9.13
CA ASN A 168 0.30 -16.19 9.76
C ASN A 168 -0.51 -15.52 8.67
N ARG A 169 -1.72 -16.07 8.46
CA ARG A 169 -2.74 -15.52 7.58
C ARG A 169 -3.76 -14.80 8.45
N PHE A 170 -3.81 -13.48 8.33
CA PHE A 170 -4.95 -12.71 8.80
C PHE A 170 -5.86 -12.38 7.62
N ILE A 171 -7.17 -12.32 7.84
CA ILE A 171 -8.17 -12.17 6.77
C ILE A 171 -9.16 -11.08 7.15
N HIS A 172 -9.23 -10.00 6.36
CA HIS A 172 -10.36 -9.07 6.47
C HIS A 172 -11.62 -9.75 5.95
N THR A 173 -12.72 -9.68 6.70
CA THR A 173 -13.98 -10.38 6.38
C THR A 173 -14.82 -9.70 5.30
N THR A 174 -14.36 -8.58 4.74
CA THR A 174 -15.11 -7.81 3.75
C THR A 174 -15.10 -8.58 2.45
N ARG A 175 -16.30 -8.84 1.93
CA ARG A 175 -16.45 -9.51 0.65
C ARG A 175 -16.20 -8.50 -0.46
N LEU A 176 -15.18 -8.78 -1.28
CA LEU A 176 -14.93 -8.01 -2.50
C LEU A 176 -15.84 -8.49 -3.63
N GLU A 177 -16.39 -7.55 -4.39
CA GLU A 177 -17.20 -7.79 -5.57
C GLU A 177 -16.45 -7.31 -6.83
N PRO A 178 -16.43 -8.10 -7.91
CA PRO A 178 -15.85 -7.65 -9.17
C PRO A 178 -16.53 -6.39 -9.72
N GLY A 179 -15.73 -5.53 -10.33
CA GLY A 179 -16.16 -4.28 -10.94
C GLY A 179 -16.23 -3.08 -10.00
N LEU A 180 -16.00 -3.26 -8.70
CA LEU A 180 -15.97 -2.17 -7.71
C LEU A 180 -14.54 -1.84 -7.28
N TRP A 181 -14.28 -0.55 -7.05
CA TRP A 181 -13.03 -0.07 -6.46
C TRP A 181 -13.05 -0.24 -4.93
N TYR A 182 -11.91 -0.68 -4.40
CA TYR A 182 -11.65 -0.81 -2.98
C TYR A 182 -10.31 -0.17 -2.64
N ARG A 183 -10.26 0.64 -1.57
CA ARG A 183 -9.02 1.06 -0.94
C ARG A 183 -8.58 -0.01 0.04
N LEU A 184 -7.37 -0.50 -0.13
CA LEU A 184 -6.74 -1.49 0.73
C LEU A 184 -5.53 -0.86 1.40
N VAL A 185 -5.50 -0.89 2.73
CA VAL A 185 -4.33 -0.46 3.50
C VAL A 185 -3.86 -1.62 4.34
N PHE A 186 -2.59 -2.00 4.26
CA PHE A 186 -1.98 -3.00 5.13
C PHE A 186 -0.82 -2.35 5.87
N SER A 187 -0.89 -2.33 7.21
CA SER A 187 0.15 -1.82 8.09
C SER A 187 0.64 -2.93 9.01
N TYR A 188 1.95 -2.94 9.27
CA TYR A 188 2.58 -3.92 10.14
C TYR A 188 3.67 -3.31 11.03
N ASP A 189 3.51 -3.38 12.36
CA ASP A 189 4.41 -2.83 13.39
C ASP A 189 4.86 -3.89 14.41
N PRO A 190 6.04 -4.51 14.27
CA PRO A 190 6.51 -5.56 15.17
C PRO A 190 6.78 -5.06 16.61
N SER A 191 6.85 -3.75 16.83
CA SER A 191 7.16 -3.18 18.14
C SER A 191 5.96 -3.19 19.10
N LEU A 192 4.75 -3.33 18.56
CA LEU A 192 3.53 -3.34 19.35
C LEU A 192 3.32 -4.68 20.06
N PRO A 193 2.87 -4.66 21.33
CA PRO A 193 2.56 -5.87 22.08
C PRO A 193 1.29 -6.59 21.59
N GLY A 194 0.51 -5.96 20.70
CA GLY A 194 -0.72 -6.47 20.11
C GLY A 194 -1.24 -5.52 19.03
N GLY A 195 -2.12 -6.01 18.16
CA GLY A 195 -2.65 -5.31 17.00
C GLY A 195 -1.56 -4.87 16.03
N ASN A 196 -0.46 -5.63 15.96
CA ASN A 196 0.68 -5.28 15.13
C ASN A 196 0.43 -5.46 13.64
N ALA A 197 -0.52 -6.29 13.23
CA ALA A 197 -0.99 -6.34 11.85
C ALA A 197 -2.36 -5.67 11.76
N LYS A 198 -2.52 -4.72 10.82
CA LYS A 198 -3.77 -4.01 10.57
C LYS A 198 -4.05 -3.98 9.08
N LEU A 199 -5.28 -4.28 8.72
CA LEU A 199 -5.77 -4.27 7.36
C LEU A 199 -7.05 -3.47 7.31
N TRP A 200 -7.09 -2.45 6.46
CA TRP A 200 -8.30 -1.69 6.20
C TRP A 200 -8.83 -1.97 4.81
N VAL A 201 -10.16 -2.10 4.71
CA VAL A 201 -10.88 -2.17 3.44
C VAL A 201 -11.91 -1.05 3.42
N ASN A 202 -11.74 -0.07 2.54
CA ASN A 202 -12.58 1.14 2.48
C ASN A 202 -12.74 1.84 3.85
N GLY A 203 -11.66 1.89 4.63
CA GLY A 203 -11.65 2.53 5.95
C GLY A 203 -12.11 1.64 7.10
N GLU A 204 -12.75 0.50 6.85
CA GLU A 204 -13.09 -0.46 7.91
C GLU A 204 -11.84 -1.20 8.36
N LEU A 205 -11.54 -1.16 9.67
CA LEU A 205 -10.36 -1.80 10.25
C LEU A 205 -10.61 -3.26 10.61
N TYR A 206 -9.66 -4.11 10.25
CA TYR A 206 -9.43 -5.42 10.82
C TYR A 206 -8.01 -5.50 11.41
N SER A 207 -7.86 -6.05 12.62
CA SER A 207 -6.56 -6.14 13.29
C SER A 207 -6.39 -7.49 13.97
N GLU A 208 -5.15 -7.99 13.94
CA GLU A 208 -4.74 -9.22 14.63
C GLU A 208 -3.43 -9.02 15.39
N ASP A 209 -3.28 -9.80 16.45
CA ASP A 209 -2.02 -9.95 17.19
C ASP A 209 -1.15 -10.99 16.50
N SER A 210 0.14 -10.70 16.39
CA SER A 210 1.11 -11.59 15.81
C SER A 210 2.46 -11.43 16.52
N ASN A 211 3.26 -12.49 16.59
CA ASN A 211 4.55 -12.44 17.29
C ASN A 211 5.75 -12.66 16.36
N LEU A 212 5.53 -12.85 15.05
CA LEU A 212 6.66 -12.98 14.11
C LEU A 212 7.19 -11.58 13.76
N VAL A 213 8.39 -11.50 13.20
CA VAL A 213 9.04 -10.26 12.75
C VAL A 213 9.44 -10.45 11.29
N PRO A 214 9.20 -9.48 10.39
CA PRO A 214 9.57 -9.58 8.99
C PRO A 214 11.09 -9.76 8.84
N ILE A 215 11.48 -10.54 7.84
CA ILE A 215 12.89 -10.75 7.51
C ILE A 215 13.41 -9.44 6.92
N THR A 216 14.52 -8.93 7.43
CA THR A 216 15.11 -7.65 6.98
C THR A 216 16.56 -7.78 6.54
N ASP A 217 17.17 -8.93 6.82
CA ASP A 217 18.51 -9.28 6.39
C ASP A 217 18.54 -10.67 5.73
N GLY A 218 19.70 -11.11 5.28
CA GLY A 218 19.85 -12.45 4.68
C GLY A 218 19.32 -12.59 3.25
N TYR A 219 18.70 -11.55 2.68
CA TYR A 219 18.33 -11.50 1.27
C TYR A 219 19.55 -11.55 0.37
N THR A 220 19.60 -12.55 -0.49
CA THR A 220 20.61 -12.68 -1.55
C THR A 220 20.18 -11.96 -2.81
N THR A 221 18.89 -12.04 -3.14
CA THR A 221 18.30 -11.39 -4.32
C THR A 221 16.96 -10.77 -3.94
N PRO A 222 16.97 -9.65 -3.17
CA PRO A 222 15.75 -9.00 -2.74
C PRO A 222 14.95 -8.53 -3.94
N TRP A 223 13.63 -8.66 -3.86
CA TRP A 223 12.74 -8.42 -4.97
C TRP A 223 11.39 -7.89 -4.47
N PHE A 224 10.76 -7.06 -5.31
CA PHE A 224 9.44 -6.49 -5.09
C PHE A 224 8.59 -6.66 -6.36
N VAL A 225 7.32 -7.05 -6.21
CA VAL A 225 6.38 -7.26 -7.31
C VAL A 225 5.01 -6.69 -6.98
N LEU A 226 4.39 -6.02 -7.94
CA LEU A 226 2.96 -5.72 -7.95
C LEU A 226 2.24 -6.59 -8.97
N GLY A 227 1.06 -7.07 -8.61
CA GLY A 227 0.17 -7.86 -9.48
C GLY A 227 0.52 -9.34 -9.63
N ALA A 228 1.58 -9.83 -8.99
CA ALA A 228 1.91 -11.25 -8.97
C ALA A 228 2.81 -11.59 -7.76
N ALA A 229 3.17 -12.87 -7.63
CA ALA A 229 4.30 -13.31 -6.83
C ALA A 229 5.19 -14.24 -7.63
N ARG A 230 6.50 -14.07 -7.46
CA ARG A 230 7.52 -14.89 -8.11
C ARG A 230 8.23 -15.74 -7.07
N GLN A 231 8.25 -17.05 -7.29
CA GLN A 231 9.07 -17.97 -6.53
C GLN A 231 9.94 -18.78 -7.50
N SER A 232 11.19 -19.04 -7.14
CA SER A 232 12.11 -19.86 -7.94
C SER A 232 11.46 -21.21 -8.29
N GLY A 233 11.25 -21.46 -9.58
CA GLY A 233 10.68 -22.69 -10.12
C GLY A 233 9.15 -22.85 -10.04
N SER A 234 8.43 -21.96 -9.35
CA SER A 234 6.96 -21.96 -9.30
C SER A 234 6.45 -20.52 -9.27
N GLN A 235 5.71 -20.11 -10.29
CA GLN A 235 5.06 -18.81 -10.28
C GLN A 235 3.67 -18.97 -9.67
N TYR A 236 3.22 -18.02 -8.84
CA TYR A 236 1.84 -17.97 -8.33
C TYR A 236 0.93 -17.04 -9.14
N ARG A 237 -0.38 -17.35 -9.24
CA ARG A 237 -1.30 -16.64 -10.15
C ARG A 237 -1.21 -15.12 -9.99
N SER A 238 -1.28 -14.42 -11.12
CA SER A 238 -1.34 -12.97 -11.17
C SER A 238 -2.70 -12.47 -10.71
N PHE A 239 -2.72 -11.20 -10.36
CA PHE A 239 -3.92 -10.42 -10.12
C PHE A 239 -4.76 -10.32 -11.39
N ASP A 240 -6.10 -10.30 -11.23
CA ASP A 240 -7.05 -10.06 -12.32
C ASP A 240 -7.91 -8.84 -12.00
N GLY A 241 -7.49 -7.68 -12.48
CA GLY A 241 -8.13 -6.42 -12.14
C GLY A 241 -7.27 -5.20 -12.43
N LEU A 242 -7.71 -4.09 -11.87
CA LEU A 242 -7.07 -2.79 -11.95
C LEU A 242 -6.38 -2.48 -10.61
N ILE A 243 -5.16 -1.92 -10.66
CA ILE A 243 -4.48 -1.31 -9.50
C ILE A 243 -4.22 0.16 -9.82
N ASP A 244 -4.50 1.04 -8.88
CA ASP A 244 -4.27 2.47 -8.96
C ASP A 244 -3.75 3.03 -7.62
N GLN A 245 -3.17 4.24 -7.65
CA GLN A 245 -2.81 5.02 -6.46
C GLN A 245 -2.01 4.21 -5.43
N PHE A 246 -0.98 3.50 -5.90
CA PHE A 246 -0.18 2.61 -5.06
C PHE A 246 0.84 3.41 -4.25
N ARG A 247 0.93 3.17 -2.94
CA ARG A 247 1.84 3.85 -2.02
C ARG A 247 2.52 2.86 -1.10
N PHE A 248 3.77 3.15 -0.77
CA PHE A 248 4.54 2.41 0.21
C PHE A 248 5.17 3.37 1.22
N TYR A 249 5.03 3.04 2.50
CA TYR A 249 5.61 3.76 3.62
C TYR A 249 6.53 2.82 4.40
N ASP A 250 7.66 3.33 4.86
CA ASP A 250 8.63 2.58 5.68
C ASP A 250 8.27 2.52 7.17
N HIS A 251 7.05 2.93 7.51
CA HIS A 251 6.51 2.95 8.85
C HIS A 251 5.10 2.35 8.87
N ALA A 252 4.74 1.75 9.99
CA ALA A 252 3.42 1.21 10.23
C ALA A 252 2.45 2.26 10.77
N VAL A 253 1.42 2.63 10.00
CA VAL A 253 0.35 3.50 10.51
C VAL A 253 -0.53 2.78 11.52
N GLN A 254 -0.97 3.49 12.55
CA GLN A 254 -1.87 2.96 13.57
C GLN A 254 -3.33 3.34 13.28
N ASP A 255 -3.52 4.50 12.64
CA ASP A 255 -4.78 5.05 12.20
C ASP A 255 -4.66 5.56 10.74
N LEU A 256 -5.74 5.47 9.96
CA LEU A 256 -5.71 5.93 8.57
C LEU A 256 -5.49 7.44 8.44
N SER A 257 -5.83 8.22 9.47
CA SER A 257 -5.56 9.67 9.52
C SER A 257 -4.07 10.02 9.54
N GLU A 258 -3.18 9.05 9.74
CA GLU A 258 -1.73 9.23 9.62
C GLU A 258 -1.24 9.18 8.17
N LEU A 259 -2.01 8.56 7.29
CA LEU A 259 -1.76 8.61 5.86
C LEU A 259 -2.20 9.98 5.38
N ASP A 260 -1.31 10.72 4.73
CA ASP A 260 -1.59 12.07 4.25
C ASP A 260 -2.81 12.01 3.31
N GLU A 261 -3.98 12.37 3.82
CA GLU A 261 -5.27 12.29 3.12
C GLU A 261 -5.40 13.43 2.10
N GLY A 262 -4.33 13.89 1.44
CA GLY A 262 -4.40 14.94 0.41
C GLY A 262 -5.18 14.55 -0.86
N ASP A 263 -5.94 13.47 -0.83
CA ASP A 263 -6.52 12.79 -1.98
C ASP A 263 -8.05 12.82 -1.91
N CYS A 264 -8.63 14.02 -2.12
CA CYS A 264 -10.07 14.24 -2.00
C CYS A 264 -10.86 13.81 -3.24
N ASN A 265 -10.22 13.09 -4.15
CA ASN A 265 -10.72 12.78 -5.49
C ASN A 265 -10.95 11.28 -5.67
N TYR A 266 -11.59 10.62 -4.70
CA TYR A 266 -12.05 9.25 -4.92
C TYR A 266 -13.46 9.23 -5.56
N PRO A 267 -13.73 8.33 -6.52
CA PRO A 267 -15.05 8.16 -7.08
C PRO A 267 -16.05 7.77 -6.00
N GLY A 268 -17.06 8.63 -5.80
CA GLY A 268 -18.06 8.50 -4.73
C GLY A 268 -17.86 9.51 -3.59
N THR A 269 -16.72 10.20 -3.54
CA THR A 269 -16.47 11.35 -2.65
C THR A 269 -16.16 12.56 -3.53
N GLU A 270 -17.19 13.26 -4.01
CA GLU A 270 -16.96 14.58 -4.59
C GLU A 270 -16.23 15.43 -3.55
N ARG A 271 -15.04 15.95 -3.90
CA ARG A 271 -14.32 16.89 -3.04
C ARG A 271 -15.31 17.95 -2.57
N ASN A 272 -15.49 18.03 -1.27
CA ASN A 272 -16.42 19.01 -0.72
C ASN A 272 -15.91 20.39 -1.14
N THR A 273 -16.70 21.16 -1.88
CA THR A 273 -16.28 22.51 -2.32
C THR A 273 -15.90 23.45 -1.17
N ALA A 274 -16.25 23.08 0.07
CA ALA A 274 -15.84 23.79 1.29
C ALA A 274 -14.45 23.38 1.83
N ASP A 275 -13.83 22.33 1.29
CA ASP A 275 -12.44 21.98 1.54
C ASP A 275 -11.53 22.83 0.62
N ILE A 276 -11.18 24.00 1.14
CA ILE A 276 -10.46 25.06 0.45
C ILE A 276 -8.96 24.73 0.41
N ASN A 277 -8.43 24.13 1.47
CA ASN A 277 -7.00 23.85 1.60
C ASN A 277 -6.59 22.51 0.96
N GLY A 278 -7.53 21.64 0.61
CA GLY A 278 -7.27 20.37 -0.05
C GLY A 278 -6.83 19.26 0.88
N ASP A 279 -7.13 19.36 2.17
CA ASP A 279 -6.84 18.32 3.17
C ASP A 279 -7.99 17.32 3.36
N CYS A 280 -9.07 17.47 2.57
CA CYS A 280 -10.27 16.64 2.57
C CYS A 280 -11.11 16.68 3.85
N ILE A 281 -10.78 17.55 4.80
CA ILE A 281 -11.48 17.71 6.06
C ILE A 281 -11.99 19.13 6.13
N VAL A 282 -13.30 19.35 5.93
CA VAL A 282 -13.88 20.68 6.13
C VAL A 282 -13.79 21.11 7.61
N ASN A 283 -12.83 21.96 7.92
CA ASN A 283 -12.50 22.39 9.28
C ASN A 283 -12.07 23.88 9.36
N MET A 284 -11.50 24.30 10.48
CA MET A 284 -11.10 25.70 10.68
C MET A 284 -9.89 26.14 9.84
N LEU A 285 -9.11 25.20 9.30
CA LEU A 285 -7.99 25.46 8.41
C LEU A 285 -8.48 25.90 7.02
N ASP A 286 -9.61 25.38 6.53
CA ASP A 286 -10.27 25.89 5.33
C ASP A 286 -10.70 27.34 5.49
N PHE A 287 -11.31 27.64 6.64
CA PHE A 287 -11.74 28.99 6.96
C PHE A 287 -10.56 29.95 7.07
N SER A 288 -9.44 29.49 7.64
CA SER A 288 -8.18 30.23 7.66
C SER A 288 -7.68 30.53 6.24
N SER A 289 -7.77 29.56 5.33
CA SER A 289 -7.35 29.71 3.93
C SER A 289 -8.22 30.73 3.17
N ILE A 290 -9.53 30.74 3.42
CA ILE A 290 -10.44 31.79 2.93
C ILE A 290 -10.04 33.17 3.48
N ALA A 291 -9.80 33.26 4.80
CA ALA A 291 -9.47 34.52 5.46
C ALA A 291 -8.13 35.09 4.94
N GLN A 292 -7.12 34.25 4.72
CA GLN A 292 -5.86 34.65 4.10
C GLN A 292 -6.07 35.15 2.67
N SER A 293 -6.81 34.39 1.85
CA SER A 293 -7.12 34.79 0.47
C SER A 293 -7.89 36.10 0.40
N TRP A 294 -8.82 36.33 1.34
CA TRP A 294 -9.56 37.58 1.46
C TRP A 294 -8.65 38.76 1.80
N LEU A 295 -7.73 38.61 2.76
CA LEU A 295 -6.77 39.65 3.11
C LEU A 295 -5.88 40.03 1.91
N MET A 296 -5.41 39.05 1.14
CA MET A 296 -4.57 39.28 -0.05
C MET A 296 -5.33 39.97 -1.21
N ASN A 297 -6.64 39.75 -1.31
CA ASN A 297 -7.51 40.41 -2.30
C ASN A 297 -7.98 41.81 -1.89
N THR A 298 -7.74 42.21 -0.63
CA THR A 298 -8.09 43.55 -0.13
C THR A 298 -6.90 44.50 -0.08
N ASP A 299 -5.74 44.10 -0.60
CA ASP A 299 -4.62 45.02 -0.76
C ASP A 299 -5.03 46.10 -1.78
N PRO A 300 -5.18 47.37 -1.36
CA PRO A 300 -5.58 48.46 -2.25
C PRO A 300 -4.53 48.80 -3.32
N THR A 301 -3.37 48.13 -3.31
CA THR A 301 -2.36 48.22 -4.37
C THR A 301 -2.55 47.16 -5.48
N ASN A 302 -3.37 46.13 -5.24
CA ASN A 302 -3.77 45.11 -6.22
C ASN A 302 -5.02 45.54 -7.01
N VAL A 303 -4.99 46.76 -7.56
CA VAL A 303 -6.02 47.22 -8.50
C VAL A 303 -5.53 46.89 -9.92
N GLU A 304 -5.96 45.75 -10.45
CA GLU A 304 -6.02 45.53 -11.91
C GLU A 304 -7.33 46.09 -12.47
#